data_AF-A0A023AZB2-F1
#
_entry.id   AF-A0A023AZB2-F1
#
_cell.length_a   1.000
_cell.length_b   1.000
_cell.length_c   1.000
_cell.angle_alpha   90.00
_cell.angle_beta   90.00
_cell.angle_gamma   90.00
#
_symmetry.space_group_name_H-M   'P 1'
#
loop_
_entity.id
_entity.type
_entity.pdbx_description
1 polymer ?
#
loop_
_entity_poly.entity_id
_entity_poly.type
_entity_poly.pdbx_seq_one_letter_code
_entity_poly.pdbx_strand_id
1 'polypeptide(L)'
;MQEQVDGVTVAVMRPVDPSELAELMARVPKEWQPVLQESAGWKTAHWNDGGGLEVTQAKPIHETKSRPCKAACVLGVGAAVQNQLRQLYAGRSFDCEGQAATARDIGTLRQCICDVASVACEVTAKSKKTMHEVTFTDLEAPLARVADIFSDYPKEVYDVKNCGYECWMLAPDTKRTVRANRVAARRAIQNSPSTSKRTEQKSANDLTRDDVLNRRVPMTLPVTMYRTEECQ
;
A
#
# COMPACT_ATOMS: atom_id res chain seq x y z
N MET A 1 15.74 -14.21 32.21
CA MET A 1 15.98 -14.22 30.75
C MET A 1 14.61 -14.11 30.11
N GLN A 2 14.29 -12.94 29.53
CA GLN A 2 13.02 -12.73 28.82
C GLN A 2 13.33 -12.86 27.33
N GLU A 3 12.71 -13.85 26.70
CA GLU A 3 12.82 -14.14 25.28
C GLU A 3 11.82 -13.23 24.56
N GLN A 4 12.35 -12.16 23.96
CA GLN A 4 11.57 -11.23 23.15
C GLN A 4 11.49 -11.85 21.75
N VAL A 5 10.31 -12.37 21.39
CA VAL A 5 10.08 -12.96 20.06
C VAL A 5 9.73 -11.83 19.11
N ASP A 6 10.66 -11.46 18.23
CA ASP A 6 10.45 -10.47 17.18
C ASP A 6 9.50 -11.02 16.11
N GLY A 7 8.21 -10.75 16.30
CA GLY A 7 7.18 -10.97 15.29
C GLY A 7 7.27 -9.90 14.20
N VAL A 8 7.87 -10.24 13.06
CA VAL A 8 7.85 -9.40 11.84
C VAL A 8 6.39 -9.17 11.42
N THR A 9 5.87 -7.99 11.74
CA THR A 9 4.51 -7.59 11.42
C THR A 9 4.56 -6.73 10.15
N VAL A 10 4.18 -7.30 9.02
CA VAL A 10 4.05 -6.53 7.77
C VAL A 10 2.80 -5.66 7.87
N ALA A 11 2.96 -4.46 8.43
CA ALA A 11 1.88 -3.47 8.47
C ALA A 11 1.68 -2.90 7.06
N VAL A 12 0.51 -3.11 6.47
CA VAL A 12 0.08 -2.40 5.27
C VAL A 12 0.01 -0.91 5.63
N MET A 13 0.92 -0.09 5.06
CA MET A 13 1.26 1.25 5.54
C MET A 13 0.12 2.31 5.49
N ARG A 14 -1.05 1.96 4.99
CA ARG A 14 -2.29 2.72 5.18
C ARG A 14 -3.47 1.76 5.23
N PRO A 15 -4.39 1.86 6.20
CA PRO A 15 -5.70 1.22 6.09
C PRO A 15 -6.31 1.59 4.74
N VAL A 16 -6.67 0.59 3.95
CA VAL A 16 -7.32 0.84 2.66
C VAL A 16 -8.70 1.42 2.97
N ASP A 17 -8.91 2.68 2.60
CA ASP A 17 -10.21 3.31 2.79
C ASP A 17 -11.29 2.51 2.02
N PRO A 18 -12.45 2.24 2.62
CA PRO A 18 -13.55 1.53 1.97
C PRO A 18 -13.94 2.09 0.60
N SER A 19 -13.88 3.42 0.44
CA SER A 19 -14.18 4.10 -0.83
C SER A 19 -13.08 3.89 -1.87
N GLU A 20 -11.81 3.92 -1.48
CA GLU A 20 -10.68 3.59 -2.37
C GLU A 20 -10.73 2.13 -2.83
N LEU A 21 -11.05 1.20 -1.91
CA LEU A 21 -11.21 -0.21 -2.28
C LEU A 21 -12.39 -0.41 -3.23
N ALA A 22 -13.53 0.24 -2.98
CA ALA A 22 -14.69 0.17 -3.85
C ALA A 22 -14.36 0.70 -5.26
N GLU A 23 -13.59 1.79 -5.36
CA GLU A 23 -13.12 2.32 -6.64
C GLU A 23 -12.18 1.35 -7.34
N LEU A 24 -11.29 0.67 -6.60
CA LEU A 24 -10.43 -0.37 -7.15
C LEU A 24 -11.25 -1.58 -7.65
N MET A 25 -12.22 -2.04 -6.87
CA MET A 25 -13.10 -3.17 -7.22
C MET A 25 -13.94 -2.89 -8.48
N ALA A 26 -14.28 -1.62 -8.74
CA ALA A 26 -14.99 -1.21 -9.95
C ALA A 26 -14.11 -1.25 -11.22
N ARG A 27 -12.79 -1.13 -11.07
CA ARG A 27 -11.81 -1.13 -12.18
C ARG A 27 -11.22 -2.51 -12.45
N VAL A 28 -11.22 -3.38 -11.46
CA VAL A 28 -10.62 -4.72 -11.51
C VAL A 28 -11.62 -5.73 -12.10
N PRO A 29 -11.22 -6.63 -13.02
CA PRO A 29 -12.11 -7.65 -13.56
C PRO A 29 -12.73 -8.53 -12.47
N LYS A 30 -13.95 -9.02 -12.69
CA LYS A 30 -14.76 -9.71 -11.67
C LYS A 30 -14.04 -10.93 -11.06
N GLU A 31 -13.23 -11.62 -11.85
CA GLU A 31 -12.46 -12.79 -11.44
C GLU A 31 -11.31 -12.47 -10.44
N TRP A 32 -10.88 -11.20 -10.35
CA TRP A 32 -9.83 -10.74 -9.45
C TRP A 32 -10.36 -10.12 -8.14
N GLN A 33 -11.64 -9.77 -8.10
CA GLN A 33 -12.29 -9.18 -6.92
C GLN A 33 -12.11 -10.00 -5.62
N PRO A 34 -12.22 -11.34 -5.62
CA PRO A 34 -12.08 -12.15 -4.40
C PRO A 34 -10.66 -12.12 -3.81
N VAL A 35 -9.65 -12.18 -4.68
CA VAL A 35 -8.23 -12.10 -4.27
C VAL A 35 -7.93 -10.73 -3.65
N LEU A 36 -8.52 -9.67 -4.21
CA LEU A 36 -8.36 -8.31 -3.74
C LEU A 36 -9.01 -8.09 -2.37
N GLN A 37 -10.20 -8.65 -2.15
CA GLN A 37 -10.90 -8.62 -0.86
C GLN A 37 -10.12 -9.37 0.23
N GLU A 38 -9.61 -10.56 -0.11
CA GLU A 38 -8.78 -11.36 0.81
C GLU A 38 -7.49 -10.63 1.19
N SER A 39 -6.81 -10.03 0.21
CA SER A 39 -5.57 -9.26 0.42
C SER A 39 -5.77 -7.99 1.23
N ALA A 40 -6.94 -7.35 1.11
CA ALA A 40 -7.30 -6.19 1.92
C ALA A 40 -7.69 -6.54 3.36
N GLY A 41 -7.67 -7.83 3.74
CA GLY A 41 -8.19 -8.27 5.04
C GLY A 41 -9.68 -8.00 5.20
N TRP A 42 -10.41 -7.83 4.09
CA TRP A 42 -11.82 -7.47 4.09
C TRP A 42 -12.65 -8.71 4.40
N LYS A 43 -12.69 -9.11 5.67
CA LYS A 43 -13.79 -9.90 6.18
C LYS A 43 -15.01 -9.01 6.09
N THR A 44 -16.03 -9.45 5.36
CA THR A 44 -17.34 -8.81 5.31
C THR A 44 -17.85 -8.56 6.73
N ALA A 45 -17.51 -7.39 7.29
CA ALA A 45 -18.26 -6.84 8.40
C ALA A 45 -19.68 -6.77 7.86
N HIS A 46 -20.58 -7.49 8.51
CA HIS A 46 -22.00 -7.38 8.27
C HIS A 46 -22.35 -5.92 8.56
N TRP A 47 -22.38 -5.09 7.51
CA TRP A 47 -22.98 -3.78 7.59
C TRP A 47 -24.44 -4.05 7.87
N ASN A 48 -24.83 -3.90 9.12
CA ASN A 48 -26.23 -3.63 9.42
C ASN A 48 -26.50 -2.29 8.77
N ASP A 49 -27.43 -2.29 7.81
CA ASP A 49 -28.13 -1.10 7.34
C ASP A 49 -28.72 -0.41 8.58
N GLY A 50 -27.95 0.50 9.18
CA GLY A 50 -28.31 1.17 10.41
C GLY A 50 -29.13 2.42 10.12
N GLY A 51 -30.44 2.31 10.35
CA GLY A 51 -31.35 3.40 10.77
C GLY A 51 -31.57 4.50 9.73
N GLY A 52 -32.79 4.75 9.24
CA GLY A 52 -33.95 5.00 10.06
C GLY A 52 -34.38 6.45 9.84
N LEU A 53 -35.13 6.69 8.76
CA LEU A 53 -36.00 7.85 8.64
C LEU A 53 -37.35 7.34 8.11
N GLU A 54 -38.35 7.40 8.99
CA GLU A 54 -39.75 7.18 8.69
C GLU A 54 -40.19 8.02 7.49
N VAL A 55 -40.72 7.39 6.43
CA VAL A 55 -41.84 7.91 5.63
C VAL A 55 -42.59 6.72 4.99
N THR A 56 -43.83 6.53 5.46
CA THR A 56 -45.03 5.88 4.87
C THR A 56 -44.94 4.82 3.76
N GLN A 57 -45.47 3.64 4.12
CA GLN A 57 -46.48 2.79 3.45
C GLN A 57 -46.41 2.47 1.93
N ALA A 58 -46.31 1.14 1.69
CA ALA A 58 -46.86 0.31 0.61
C ALA A 58 -46.06 0.10 -0.71
N LYS A 59 -45.47 -1.10 -0.87
CA LYS A 59 -45.54 -1.91 -2.11
C LYS A 59 -45.14 -3.39 -1.87
N PRO A 60 -45.70 -4.39 -2.60
CA PRO A 60 -45.50 -5.81 -2.30
C PRO A 60 -44.09 -6.33 -2.60
N ILE A 61 -43.68 -7.25 -1.74
CA ILE A 61 -42.45 -8.03 -1.78
C ILE A 61 -42.50 -9.02 -2.95
N HIS A 62 -41.54 -8.92 -3.88
CA HIS A 62 -41.25 -9.98 -4.83
C HIS A 62 -40.03 -10.77 -4.32
N GLU A 63 -40.31 -11.94 -3.74
CA GLU A 63 -39.30 -12.96 -3.46
C GLU A 63 -38.65 -13.41 -4.77
N THR A 64 -37.44 -12.95 -5.03
CA THR A 64 -36.65 -13.46 -6.14
C THR A 64 -35.86 -14.65 -5.61
N LYS A 65 -36.24 -15.86 -6.03
CA LYS A 65 -35.56 -17.11 -5.72
C LYS A 65 -34.07 -17.00 -6.07
N SER A 66 -33.25 -16.85 -5.04
CA SER A 66 -31.80 -16.94 -5.12
C SER A 66 -31.43 -18.33 -5.65
N ARG A 67 -30.89 -18.36 -6.87
CA ARG A 67 -30.32 -19.59 -7.43
C ARG A 67 -29.01 -19.88 -6.70
N PRO A 68 -28.76 -21.12 -6.24
CA PRO A 68 -27.47 -21.49 -5.69
C PRO A 68 -26.43 -21.40 -6.81
N CYS A 69 -25.56 -20.39 -6.75
CA CYS A 69 -24.34 -20.37 -7.54
C CYS A 69 -23.53 -21.59 -7.14
N LYS A 70 -23.39 -22.54 -8.06
CA LYS A 70 -22.50 -23.70 -7.93
C LYS A 70 -21.11 -23.17 -7.55
N ALA A 71 -20.67 -23.50 -6.34
CA ALA A 71 -19.37 -23.17 -5.78
C ALA A 71 -18.25 -23.97 -6.45
N ALA A 72 -18.01 -23.70 -7.73
CA ALA A 72 -16.89 -24.23 -8.48
C ALA A 72 -16.43 -23.12 -9.43
N CYS A 73 -15.23 -22.59 -9.19
CA CYS A 73 -14.33 -21.86 -10.13
C CYS A 73 -13.58 -20.63 -9.58
N VAL A 74 -13.37 -20.47 -8.27
CA VAL A 74 -12.49 -19.38 -7.76
C VAL A 74 -11.38 -19.90 -6.85
N LEU A 75 -10.57 -20.85 -7.35
CA LEU A 75 -9.36 -21.30 -6.65
C LEU A 75 -8.06 -21.12 -7.47
N GLY A 76 -8.13 -20.47 -8.64
CA GLY A 76 -7.00 -20.46 -9.59
C GLY A 76 -6.03 -19.28 -9.48
N VAL A 77 -6.46 -18.11 -9.00
CA VAL A 77 -5.70 -16.86 -9.22
C VAL A 77 -4.78 -16.49 -8.04
N GLY A 78 -5.21 -16.73 -6.79
CA GLY A 78 -4.37 -16.50 -5.60
C GLY A 78 -3.10 -17.37 -5.60
N ALA A 79 -3.20 -18.62 -6.06
CA ALA A 79 -2.08 -19.53 -6.17
C ALA A 79 -1.01 -19.04 -7.17
N ALA A 80 -1.39 -18.30 -8.22
CA ALA A 80 -0.44 -17.83 -9.23
C ALA A 80 0.46 -16.71 -8.70
N VAL A 81 -0.09 -15.76 -7.94
CA VAL A 81 0.68 -14.65 -7.34
C VAL A 81 1.64 -15.18 -6.27
N GLN A 82 1.15 -16.07 -5.40
CA GLN A 82 1.99 -16.66 -4.34
C GLN A 82 3.11 -17.54 -4.92
N ASN A 83 2.85 -18.31 -5.98
CA ASN A 83 3.90 -19.07 -6.66
C ASN A 83 4.92 -18.18 -7.36
N GLN A 84 4.50 -17.07 -8.00
CA GLN A 84 5.45 -16.11 -8.58
C GLN A 84 6.36 -15.52 -7.52
N LEU A 85 5.81 -15.16 -6.36
CA LEU A 85 6.60 -14.65 -5.25
C LEU A 85 7.59 -15.71 -4.74
N ARG A 86 7.15 -16.96 -4.57
CA ARG A 86 8.02 -18.07 -4.15
C ARG A 86 9.15 -18.34 -5.14
N GLN A 87 8.88 -18.27 -6.45
CA GLN A 87 9.93 -18.41 -7.48
C GLN A 87 10.91 -17.22 -7.47
N LEU A 88 10.41 -16.00 -7.21
CA LEU A 88 11.25 -14.82 -7.02
C LEU A 88 12.18 -14.96 -5.81
N TYR A 89 11.77 -15.67 -4.76
CA TYR A 89 12.62 -15.96 -3.59
C TYR A 89 13.59 -17.13 -3.83
N ALA A 90 13.17 -18.18 -4.53
CA ALA A 90 14.00 -19.36 -4.78
C ALA A 90 15.19 -19.12 -5.72
N GLY A 91 15.10 -18.10 -6.59
CA GLY A 91 16.14 -17.76 -7.56
C GLY A 91 17.06 -16.61 -7.13
N ARG A 92 17.18 -16.29 -5.84
CA ARG A 92 18.00 -15.17 -5.35
C ARG A 92 19.43 -15.61 -5.07
N SER A 93 20.38 -14.84 -5.59
CA SER A 93 21.75 -14.81 -5.08
C SER A 93 21.95 -13.51 -4.33
N PHE A 94 22.55 -13.57 -3.15
CA PHE A 94 22.96 -12.38 -2.41
C PHE A 94 24.17 -11.75 -3.09
N ASP A 95 24.15 -10.43 -3.26
CA ASP A 95 25.29 -9.64 -3.75
C ASP A 95 25.86 -8.80 -2.61
N CYS A 96 24.97 -8.09 -1.89
CA CYS A 96 25.33 -7.35 -0.69
C CYS A 96 24.24 -7.47 0.38
N GLU A 97 24.66 -7.59 1.63
CA GLU A 97 23.80 -7.42 2.80
C GLU A 97 24.58 -6.72 3.90
N GLY A 98 23.87 -6.07 4.81
CA GLY A 98 24.51 -5.45 5.96
C GLY A 98 23.58 -4.57 6.77
N GLN A 99 24.15 -4.07 7.87
CA GLN A 99 23.55 -3.04 8.70
C GLN A 99 24.37 -1.76 8.57
N ALA A 100 23.67 -0.64 8.63
CA ALA A 100 24.23 0.70 8.57
C ALA A 100 23.59 1.57 9.66
N ALA A 101 24.37 2.51 10.19
CA ALA A 101 23.85 3.45 11.18
C ALA A 101 22.75 4.33 10.58
N THR A 102 22.89 4.72 9.30
CA THR A 102 21.96 5.61 8.61
C THR A 102 21.68 5.19 7.18
N ALA A 103 20.53 5.58 6.65
CA ALA A 103 20.19 5.40 5.23
C ALA A 103 21.19 6.11 4.29
N ARG A 104 21.82 7.19 4.76
CA ARG A 104 22.82 7.92 3.97
C ARG A 104 24.05 7.08 3.69
N ASP A 105 24.50 6.30 4.67
CA ASP A 105 25.66 5.42 4.53
C ASP A 105 25.39 4.34 3.48
N ILE A 106 24.17 3.79 3.49
CA ILE A 106 23.69 2.84 2.47
C ILE A 106 23.74 3.47 1.07
N GLY A 107 23.37 4.75 0.95
CA GLY A 107 23.46 5.52 -0.30
C GLY A 107 24.86 5.65 -0.90
N THR A 108 25.91 5.44 -0.10
CA THR A 108 27.30 5.47 -0.58
C THR A 108 27.79 4.15 -1.16
N LEU A 109 27.04 3.05 -0.95
CA LEU A 109 27.38 1.69 -1.42
C LEU A 109 27.13 1.52 -2.93
N ARG A 110 27.84 2.28 -3.74
CA ARG A 110 27.71 2.27 -5.21
C ARG A 110 28.17 0.95 -5.86
N GLN A 111 28.94 0.14 -5.14
CA GLN A 111 29.41 -1.15 -5.65
C GLN A 111 28.35 -2.26 -5.65
N CYS A 112 27.22 -2.07 -4.96
CA CYS A 112 26.17 -3.08 -4.87
C CYS A 112 25.18 -2.93 -6.04
N ILE A 113 25.18 -3.90 -6.96
CA ILE A 113 24.34 -3.89 -8.16
C ILE A 113 23.26 -4.96 -8.02
N CYS A 114 22.09 -4.55 -7.51
CA CYS A 114 20.95 -5.44 -7.31
C CYS A 114 19.95 -5.38 -8.45
N ASP A 115 19.26 -6.49 -8.68
CA ASP A 115 17.95 -6.47 -9.36
C ASP A 115 16.81 -6.20 -8.37
N VAL A 116 17.01 -6.48 -7.08
CA VAL A 116 16.07 -6.16 -6.02
C VAL A 116 16.84 -5.54 -4.88
N ALA A 117 16.46 -4.32 -4.50
CA ALA A 117 17.04 -3.61 -3.37
C ALA A 117 15.98 -3.45 -2.29
N SER A 118 16.31 -3.82 -1.05
CA SER A 118 15.48 -3.58 0.12
C SER A 118 16.27 -2.81 1.18
N VAL A 119 15.62 -1.83 1.79
CA VAL A 119 16.18 -1.07 2.91
C VAL A 119 15.11 -1.00 3.99
N ALA A 120 15.45 -1.49 5.17
CA ALA A 120 14.63 -1.40 6.37
C ALA A 120 15.28 -0.42 7.34
N CYS A 121 14.54 0.49 7.96
CA CYS A 121 15.06 1.38 9.00
C CYS A 121 14.07 1.50 10.15
N GLU A 122 14.60 1.77 11.34
CA GLU A 122 13.79 2.20 12.47
C GLU A 122 13.44 3.68 12.33
N VAL A 123 12.14 3.97 12.21
CA VAL A 123 11.59 5.32 12.18
C VAL A 123 10.89 5.58 13.51
N THR A 124 11.38 6.56 14.25
CA THR A 124 10.83 6.95 15.56
C THR A 124 10.21 8.35 15.48
N ALA A 125 8.93 8.48 15.81
CA ALA A 125 8.31 9.80 15.94
C ALA A 125 8.82 10.49 17.22
N LYS A 126 9.40 11.68 17.10
CA LYS A 126 10.01 12.39 18.26
C LYS A 126 9.00 12.76 19.35
N SER A 127 7.74 13.00 18.97
CA SER A 127 6.67 13.38 19.90
C SER A 127 6.23 12.23 20.81
N LYS A 128 6.19 11.00 20.29
CA LYS A 128 5.63 9.83 20.98
C LYS A 128 6.68 8.81 21.41
N LYS A 129 7.91 8.91 20.88
CA LYS A 129 8.99 7.91 21.07
C LYS A 129 8.58 6.48 20.68
N THR A 130 7.54 6.34 19.85
CA THR A 130 7.13 5.06 19.28
C THR A 130 7.98 4.79 18.05
N MET A 131 8.60 3.62 18.03
CA MET A 131 9.46 3.15 16.95
C MET A 131 8.66 2.25 16.02
N HIS A 132 8.87 2.41 14.72
CA HIS A 132 8.32 1.56 13.68
C HIS A 132 9.44 1.13 12.74
N GLU A 133 9.51 -0.16 12.44
CA GLU A 133 10.34 -0.62 11.33
C GLU A 133 9.61 -0.35 10.02
N VAL A 134 10.28 0.36 9.11
CA VAL A 134 9.75 0.68 7.79
C VAL A 134 10.68 0.08 6.76
N THR A 135 10.12 -0.68 5.83
CA THR A 135 10.87 -1.35 4.78
C THR A 135 10.42 -0.87 3.40
N PHE A 136 11.37 -0.38 2.61
CA PHE A 136 11.15 -0.06 1.20
C PHE A 136 11.88 -1.09 0.34
N THR A 137 11.19 -1.60 -0.67
CA THR A 137 11.76 -2.53 -1.65
C THR A 137 11.44 -2.03 -3.05
N ASP A 138 12.44 -2.00 -3.93
CA ASP A 138 12.26 -1.65 -5.35
C ASP A 138 12.99 -2.65 -6.25
N LEU A 139 12.41 -2.88 -7.43
CA LEU A 139 12.93 -3.77 -8.46
C LEU A 139 13.67 -2.93 -9.50
N GLU A 140 14.86 -3.40 -9.90
CA GLU A 140 15.75 -2.76 -10.87
C GLU A 140 16.18 -1.33 -10.46
N ALA A 141 16.14 -1.02 -9.17
CA ALA A 141 16.59 0.25 -8.62
C ALA A 141 17.92 0.07 -7.88
N PRO A 142 18.88 1.00 -8.05
CA PRO A 142 20.08 1.01 -7.22
C PRO A 142 19.71 1.16 -5.74
N LEU A 143 20.46 0.49 -4.87
CA LEU A 143 20.25 0.55 -3.42
C LEU A 143 20.21 1.99 -2.90
N ALA A 144 21.05 2.87 -3.46
CA ALA A 144 21.08 4.29 -3.11
C ALA A 144 19.75 5.01 -3.34
N ARG A 145 19.01 4.66 -4.40
CA ARG A 145 17.69 5.25 -4.67
C ARG A 145 16.65 4.82 -3.63
N VAL A 146 16.70 3.56 -3.20
CA VAL A 146 15.78 3.04 -2.18
C VAL A 146 16.09 3.67 -0.82
N ALA A 147 17.38 3.80 -0.47
CA ALA A 147 17.80 4.45 0.76
C ALA A 147 17.42 5.94 0.80
N ASP A 148 17.47 6.64 -0.34
CA ASP A 148 17.13 8.07 -0.44
C ASP A 148 15.66 8.37 -0.09
N ILE A 149 14.75 7.39 -0.19
CA ILE A 149 13.35 7.53 0.24
C ILE A 149 13.26 7.91 1.72
N PHE A 150 14.20 7.44 2.56
CA PHE A 150 14.22 7.80 3.97
C PHE A 150 14.61 9.26 4.22
N SER A 151 15.17 9.96 3.23
CA SER A 151 15.47 11.39 3.31
C SER A 151 14.21 12.27 3.26
N ASP A 152 13.09 11.73 2.76
CA ASP A 152 11.78 12.40 2.72
C ASP A 152 11.13 12.51 4.12
N TYR A 153 11.62 11.76 5.11
CA TYR A 153 11.14 11.88 6.48
C TYR A 153 11.66 13.19 7.11
N PRO A 154 10.78 14.12 7.53
CA PRO A 154 11.21 15.39 8.09
C PRO A 154 11.93 15.18 9.42
N LYS A 155 13.21 15.60 9.47
CA LYS A 155 14.12 15.38 10.59
C LYS A 155 13.68 16.06 11.88
N GLU A 156 12.78 17.03 11.80
CA GLU A 156 12.20 17.73 12.95
C GLU A 156 11.16 16.85 13.67
N VAL A 157 10.50 15.96 12.93
CA VAL A 157 9.38 15.15 13.42
C VAL A 157 9.77 13.70 13.64
N TYR A 158 10.67 13.17 12.82
CA TYR A 158 11.10 11.77 12.85
C TYR A 158 12.61 11.66 13.05
N ASP A 159 13.00 10.57 13.70
CA ASP A 159 14.37 10.09 13.78
C ASP A 159 14.45 8.77 13.01
N VAL A 160 15.39 8.66 12.08
CA VAL A 160 15.59 7.48 11.23
C VAL A 160 16.98 6.92 11.50
N LYS A 161 17.04 5.70 12.02
CA LYS A 161 18.28 5.06 12.48
C LYS A 161 18.23 3.55 12.25
N ASN A 162 19.32 2.87 12.57
CA ASN A 162 19.43 1.41 12.58
C ASN A 162 18.92 0.80 11.27
N CYS A 163 19.50 1.23 10.16
CA CYS A 163 19.06 0.80 8.85
C CYS A 163 19.73 -0.51 8.42
N GLY A 164 18.96 -1.51 8.03
CA GLY A 164 19.43 -2.70 7.32
C GLY A 164 19.25 -2.56 5.82
N TYR A 165 20.09 -3.25 5.04
CA TYR A 165 19.88 -3.37 3.60
C TYR A 165 20.12 -4.79 3.10
N GLU A 166 19.38 -5.14 2.05
CA GLU A 166 19.51 -6.39 1.32
C GLU A 166 19.51 -6.09 -0.17
N CYS A 167 20.48 -6.68 -0.88
CA CYS A 167 20.69 -6.50 -2.31
C CYS A 167 20.79 -7.87 -2.96
N TRP A 168 19.80 -8.19 -3.79
CA TRP A 168 19.70 -9.49 -4.44
C TRP A 168 19.85 -9.38 -5.95
N MET A 169 20.55 -10.36 -6.52
CA MET A 169 20.50 -10.67 -7.93
C MET A 169 19.44 -11.74 -8.19
N LEU A 170 18.57 -11.48 -9.16
CA LEU A 170 17.61 -12.45 -9.63
C LEU A 170 18.26 -13.39 -10.64
N ALA A 171 17.86 -14.66 -10.63
CA ALA A 171 18.20 -15.59 -11.70
C ALA A 171 17.79 -15.02 -13.08
N PRO A 172 18.53 -15.30 -14.17
CA PRO A 172 18.26 -14.75 -15.49
C PRO A 172 16.82 -14.94 -15.98
N ASP A 173 16.23 -16.12 -15.74
CA ASP A 173 14.85 -16.40 -16.13
C ASP A 173 13.84 -15.60 -15.31
N THR A 174 14.10 -15.41 -14.02
CA THR A 174 13.30 -14.56 -13.14
C THR A 174 13.36 -13.09 -13.57
N LYS A 175 14.54 -12.58 -13.96
CA LYS A 175 14.68 -11.22 -14.53
C LYS A 175 13.80 -11.03 -15.78
N ARG A 176 13.78 -12.03 -16.68
CA ARG A 176 12.93 -11.99 -17.89
C ARG A 176 11.46 -11.88 -17.54
N THR A 177 11.00 -12.67 -16.57
CA THR A 177 9.61 -12.65 -16.10
C THR A 177 9.24 -11.30 -15.46
N VAL A 178 10.10 -10.74 -14.60
CA VAL A 178 9.88 -9.43 -13.98
C VAL A 178 9.75 -8.34 -15.05
N ARG A 179 10.65 -8.33 -16.05
CA ARG A 179 10.59 -7.37 -17.17
C ARG A 179 9.33 -7.53 -18.01
N ALA A 180 8.94 -8.77 -18.32
CA ALA A 180 7.71 -9.04 -19.06
C ALA A 180 6.47 -8.53 -18.32
N ASN A 181 6.38 -8.80 -17.01
CA ASN A 181 5.28 -8.33 -16.16
C ASN A 181 5.24 -6.81 -16.08
N ARG A 182 6.39 -6.14 -15.99
CA ARG A 182 6.49 -4.69 -15.97
C ARG A 182 5.98 -4.06 -17.27
N VAL A 183 6.36 -4.62 -18.42
CA VAL A 183 5.87 -4.17 -19.73
C VAL A 183 4.36 -4.39 -19.84
N ALA A 184 3.86 -5.55 -19.41
CA ALA A 184 2.44 -5.85 -19.40
C ALA A 184 1.66 -4.87 -18.50
N ALA A 185 2.14 -4.58 -17.29
CA ALA A 185 1.53 -3.62 -16.38
C ALA A 185 1.48 -2.20 -16.97
N ARG A 186 2.57 -1.73 -17.60
CA ARG A 186 2.58 -0.43 -18.29
C ARG A 186 1.57 -0.36 -19.42
N ARG A 187 1.46 -1.42 -20.22
CA ARG A 187 0.45 -1.51 -21.29
C ARG A 187 -0.96 -1.52 -20.72
N ALA A 188 -1.20 -2.23 -19.62
CA ALA A 188 -2.50 -2.22 -18.95
C ALA A 188 -2.89 -0.82 -18.47
N ILE A 189 -1.94 -0.06 -17.90
CA ILE A 189 -2.16 1.33 -17.46
C ILE A 189 -2.45 2.25 -18.67
N GLN A 190 -1.70 2.11 -19.77
CA GLN A 190 -1.89 2.93 -20.98
C GLN A 190 -3.20 2.61 -21.71
N ASN A 191 -3.59 1.34 -21.73
CA ASN A 191 -4.81 0.88 -22.41
C ASN A 191 -6.05 0.99 -21.52
N SER A 192 -5.88 1.37 -20.25
CA SER A 192 -7.01 1.66 -19.38
C SER A 192 -7.72 2.89 -19.93
N PRO A 193 -8.99 2.78 -20.35
CA PRO A 193 -9.73 3.92 -20.86
C PRO A 193 -9.70 4.98 -19.78
N SER A 194 -9.10 6.13 -20.08
CA SER A 194 -9.13 7.26 -19.17
C SER A 194 -10.58 7.72 -19.07
N THR A 195 -11.34 7.13 -18.16
CA THR A 195 -12.61 7.69 -17.67
C THR A 195 -12.29 8.88 -16.78
N SER A 196 -11.45 9.79 -17.26
CA SER A 196 -11.46 11.18 -16.83
C SER A 196 -12.76 11.75 -17.39
N LYS A 197 -13.86 11.53 -16.65
CA LYS A 197 -14.92 12.52 -16.63
C LYS A 197 -14.27 13.77 -16.06
N ARG A 198 -13.76 14.60 -16.97
CA ARG A 198 -13.42 15.99 -16.73
C ARG A 198 -14.72 16.64 -16.26
N THR A 199 -15.01 16.54 -14.97
CA THR A 199 -15.96 17.44 -14.34
C THR A 199 -15.35 18.81 -14.56
N GLU A 200 -15.98 19.60 -15.43
CA GLU A 200 -15.70 21.02 -15.56
C GLU A 200 -15.84 21.62 -14.16
N GLN A 201 -14.73 21.72 -13.46
CA GLN A 201 -14.60 22.58 -12.30
C GLN A 201 -14.69 23.99 -12.88
N LYS A 202 -15.93 24.48 -12.94
CA LYS A 202 -16.29 25.83 -13.33
C LYS A 202 -15.41 26.76 -12.50
N SER A 203 -14.42 27.34 -13.16
CA SER A 203 -13.46 28.28 -12.58
C SER A 203 -14.24 29.42 -11.95
N ALA A 204 -14.37 29.42 -10.63
CA ALA A 204 -14.79 30.57 -9.84
C ALA A 204 -13.63 31.58 -9.79
N ASN A 205 -13.25 32.11 -10.96
CA ASN A 205 -12.51 33.36 -11.04
C ASN A 205 -13.54 34.49 -11.00
N ASP A 206 -14.17 34.65 -9.84
CA ASP A 206 -14.86 35.89 -9.47
C ASP A 206 -14.88 36.03 -7.93
N LEU A 207 -13.70 35.85 -7.31
CA LEU A 207 -13.47 36.38 -5.96
C LEU A 207 -12.63 37.64 -6.09
N THR A 208 -13.27 38.73 -5.72
CA THR A 208 -12.77 40.09 -5.66
C THR A 208 -11.53 40.22 -4.78
N ARG A 209 -10.71 41.22 -5.13
CA ARG A 209 -9.33 41.46 -4.68
C ARG A 209 -9.19 41.94 -3.22
N ASP A 210 -10.27 41.99 -2.44
CA ASP A 210 -10.28 42.64 -1.11
C ASP A 210 -10.21 41.69 0.09
N ASP A 211 -10.21 40.36 -0.09
CA ASP A 211 -10.15 39.39 1.04
C ASP A 211 -8.72 38.91 1.42
N VAL A 212 -7.67 39.54 0.87
CA VAL A 212 -6.27 39.03 0.98
C VAL A 212 -5.60 39.33 2.33
N LEU A 213 -6.23 40.06 3.26
CA LEU A 213 -5.52 40.52 4.48
C LEU A 213 -5.86 39.82 5.80
N ASN A 214 -6.63 38.73 5.83
CA ASN A 214 -6.87 38.06 7.12
C ASN A 214 -7.12 36.54 7.09
N ARG A 215 -6.36 35.77 6.31
CA ARG A 215 -6.33 34.30 6.43
C ARG A 215 -4.94 33.79 6.83
N ARG A 216 -4.64 33.85 8.14
CA ARG A 216 -3.80 32.81 8.74
C ARG A 216 -4.63 31.53 8.76
N VAL A 217 -4.40 30.67 7.76
CA VAL A 217 -4.90 29.29 7.79
C VAL A 217 -3.95 28.51 8.70
N PRO A 218 -4.37 28.03 9.89
CA PRO A 218 -3.60 27.00 10.57
C PRO A 218 -3.64 25.75 9.69
N MET A 219 -2.47 25.22 9.33
CA MET A 219 -2.37 23.85 8.82
C MET A 219 -2.73 22.91 9.97
N THR A 220 -4.03 22.64 10.13
CA THR A 220 -4.50 21.53 10.95
C THR A 220 -4.47 20.30 10.05
N LEU A 221 -3.41 19.49 10.17
CA LEU A 221 -3.43 18.13 9.64
C LEU A 221 -4.40 17.29 10.49
N PRO A 222 -5.24 16.44 9.88
CA PRO A 222 -6.05 15.49 10.64
C PRO A 222 -5.13 14.45 11.30
N VAL A 223 -5.00 14.53 12.62
CA VAL A 223 -4.44 13.47 13.45
C VAL A 223 -5.58 12.52 13.77
N THR A 224 -5.69 11.40 13.05
CA THR A 224 -6.50 10.27 13.51
C THR A 224 -5.63 9.42 14.42
N MET A 225 -5.79 9.59 15.74
CA MET A 225 -5.26 8.63 16.71
C MET A 225 -6.18 7.42 16.77
N TYR A 226 -5.65 6.23 16.54
CA TYR A 226 -6.32 5.00 16.96
C TYR A 226 -5.75 4.57 18.31
N ARG A 227 -6.62 4.55 19.31
CA ARG A 227 -6.41 3.97 20.63
C ARG A 227 -6.71 2.47 20.51
N THR A 228 -5.72 1.62 20.64
CA THR A 228 -5.94 0.19 20.91
C THR A 228 -6.19 0.04 22.40
N GLU A 229 -7.43 -0.19 22.79
CA GLU A 229 -7.77 -0.66 24.13
C GLU A 229 -7.43 -2.15 24.19
N GLU A 230 -6.54 -2.52 25.11
CA GLU A 230 -6.24 -3.91 25.44
C GLU A 230 -7.42 -4.50 26.22
N CYS A 231 -8.06 -5.54 25.67
CA CYS A 231 -8.94 -6.40 26.46
C CYS A 231 -8.06 -7.27 27.37
N GLN A 232 -8.23 -7.09 28.68
CA GLN A 232 -7.76 -8.01 29.72
C GLN A 232 -8.64 -9.27 29.77
#